data_AF-A0A350PLU2-F1
#
_entry.id   AF-A0A350PLU2-F1
#
_cell.length_a   1.000
_cell.length_b   1.000
_cell.length_c   1.000
_cell.angle_alpha   90.00
_cell.angle_beta   90.00
_cell.angle_gamma   90.00
#
_symmetry.space_group_name_H-M   'P 1'
#
loop_
_entity.id
_entity.type
_entity.pdbx_description
1 polymer ?
#
loop_
_entity_poly.entity_id
_entity_poly.type
_entity_poly.pdbx_seq_one_letter_code
_entity_poly.pdbx_strand_id
1 'polypeptide(L)'
;NKGKIQTARSEYRMQTSTLALAKRSLKNEVYNAYEEVTFLGDQWETIQDFSSNKSILETAQIAYQESQYSLLELLDATEAYLTGQTLYYQTIKEYNQALFELDVVSGGKLFSNN
;
A
#
# COMPACT_ATOMS: atom_id res chain seq x y z
N ASN A 1 -34.04 -45.32 6.93
CA ASN A 1 -33.39 -44.43 7.93
C ASN A 1 -31.86 -44.32 7.75
N LYS A 2 -31.13 -45.44 7.58
CA LYS A 2 -29.66 -45.43 7.41
C LYS A 2 -29.14 -44.55 6.26
N GLY A 3 -29.81 -44.55 5.09
CA GLY A 3 -29.43 -43.69 3.96
C GLY A 3 -29.53 -42.19 4.27
N LYS A 4 -30.61 -41.74 4.93
CA LYS A 4 -30.77 -40.33 5.36
C LYS A 4 -29.67 -39.90 6.34
N ILE A 5 -29.28 -40.78 7.27
CA ILE A 5 -28.18 -40.53 8.20
C ILE A 5 -26.84 -40.42 7.46
N GLN A 6 -26.62 -41.25 6.44
CA GLN A 6 -25.39 -41.23 5.65
C GLN A 6 -25.29 -39.96 4.79
N THR A 7 -26.40 -39.52 4.17
CA THR A 7 -26.48 -38.25 3.45
C THR A 7 -26.20 -37.06 4.39
N ALA A 8 -26.90 -36.98 5.53
CA ALA A 8 -26.69 -35.90 6.51
C ALA A 8 -25.24 -35.86 7.03
N ARG A 9 -24.61 -37.02 7.25
CA ARG A 9 -23.19 -37.09 7.66
C ARG A 9 -22.25 -36.61 6.54
N SER A 10 -22.56 -36.90 5.28
CA SER A 10 -21.80 -36.42 4.13
C SER A 10 -21.92 -34.90 3.99
N GLU A 11 -23.13 -34.36 4.08
CA GLU A 11 -23.41 -32.92 4.05
C GLU A 11 -22.68 -32.19 5.17
N TYR A 12 -22.73 -32.72 6.40
CA TYR A 12 -22.00 -32.16 7.54
C TYR A 12 -20.48 -32.12 7.31
N ARG A 13 -19.89 -33.19 6.76
CA ARG A 13 -18.46 -33.21 6.42
C ARG A 13 -18.12 -32.19 5.35
N MET A 14 -18.96 -32.07 4.32
CA MET A 14 -18.79 -31.08 3.26
C MET A 14 -18.82 -29.67 3.84
N GLN A 15 -19.82 -29.33 4.66
CA GLN A 15 -19.91 -28.02 5.33
C GLN A 15 -18.70 -27.73 6.22
N THR A 16 -18.24 -28.73 6.97
CA THR A 16 -17.05 -28.58 7.84
C THR A 16 -15.79 -28.30 7.01
N SER A 17 -15.62 -29.01 5.88
CA SER A 17 -14.51 -28.77 4.96
C SER A 17 -14.60 -27.39 4.32
N THR A 18 -15.78 -26.98 3.86
CA THR A 18 -16.02 -25.64 3.29
C THR A 18 -15.70 -24.54 4.30
N LEU A 19 -16.14 -24.70 5.55
CA LEU A 19 -15.83 -23.74 6.62
C LEU A 19 -14.33 -23.67 6.92
N ALA A 20 -13.64 -24.81 6.94
CA ALA A 20 -12.18 -24.84 7.16
C ALA A 20 -11.42 -24.13 6.02
N LEU A 21 -11.84 -24.32 4.77
CA LEU A 21 -11.28 -23.63 3.62
C LEU A 21 -11.54 -22.12 3.68
N ALA A 22 -12.77 -21.71 3.98
CA ALA A 22 -13.13 -20.30 4.12
C ALA A 22 -12.30 -19.61 5.22
N LYS A 23 -12.12 -20.26 6.39
CA LYS A 23 -11.26 -19.74 7.47
C LYS A 23 -9.82 -19.57 7.04
N ARG A 24 -9.28 -20.52 6.27
CA ARG A 24 -7.91 -20.44 5.75
C ARG A 24 -7.77 -19.33 4.72
N SER A 25 -8.73 -19.18 3.81
CA SER A 25 -8.75 -18.08 2.83
C SER A 25 -8.72 -16.73 3.53
N LEU A 26 -9.65 -16.52 4.47
CA LEU A 26 -9.72 -15.27 5.23
C LEU A 26 -8.42 -14.97 5.99
N LYS A 27 -7.81 -15.99 6.63
CA LYS A 27 -6.54 -15.81 7.32
C LYS A 27 -5.44 -15.35 6.34
N ASN A 28 -5.38 -15.94 5.16
CA ASN A 28 -4.39 -15.59 4.14
C ASN A 28 -4.66 -14.19 3.57
N GLU A 29 -5.91 -13.84 3.29
CA GLU A 29 -6.30 -12.51 2.79
C GLU A 29 -5.90 -11.41 3.78
N VAL A 30 -6.22 -11.58 5.07
CA VAL A 30 -5.82 -10.64 6.12
C VAL A 30 -4.31 -10.55 6.25
N TYR A 31 -3.61 -11.69 6.20
CA TYR A 31 -2.16 -11.71 6.29
C TYR A 31 -1.49 -10.99 5.12
N ASN A 32 -1.94 -11.24 3.90
CA ASN A 32 -1.38 -10.60 2.70
C ASN A 32 -1.63 -9.09 2.71
N ALA A 33 -2.83 -8.64 3.06
CA ALA A 33 -3.14 -7.21 3.18
C ALA A 33 -2.29 -6.53 4.26
N TYR A 34 -1.99 -7.23 5.36
CA TYR A 34 -1.10 -6.72 6.39
C TYR A 34 0.34 -6.56 5.89
N GLU A 35 0.88 -7.58 5.21
CA GLU A 35 2.23 -7.51 4.64
C GLU A 35 2.35 -6.38 3.59
N GLU A 36 1.29 -6.15 2.81
CA GLU A 36 1.25 -5.05 1.84
C GLU A 36 1.28 -3.68 2.53
N VAL A 37 0.50 -3.49 3.60
CA VAL A 37 0.55 -2.28 4.43
C VAL A 37 1.94 -2.08 5.04
N THR A 38 2.56 -3.13 5.56
CA THR A 38 3.92 -3.06 6.12
C THR A 38 4.93 -2.63 5.06
N PHE A 39 4.92 -3.28 3.89
CA PHE A 39 5.81 -2.96 2.79
C PHE A 39 5.65 -1.52 2.28
N LEU A 40 4.41 -1.05 2.10
CA LEU A 40 4.14 0.32 1.66
C LEU A 40 4.45 1.35 2.76
N GLY A 41 4.30 0.96 4.03
CA GLY A 41 4.70 1.77 5.18
C GLY A 41 6.21 2.04 5.21
N ASP A 42 7.02 1.02 4.97
CA ASP A 42 8.49 1.15 4.90
C ASP A 42 8.92 2.05 3.72
N GLN A 43 8.24 1.92 2.57
CA GLN A 43 8.47 2.82 1.42
C GLN A 43 8.08 4.26 1.74
N TRP A 44 6.94 4.46 2.40
CA TRP A 44 6.49 5.77 2.83
C TRP A 44 7.50 6.43 3.77
N GLU A 45 7.99 5.71 4.79
CA GLU A 45 9.01 6.21 5.73
C GLU A 45 10.28 6.65 4.99
N THR A 46 10.72 5.87 4.00
CA THR A 46 11.90 6.21 3.18
C THR A 46 11.70 7.48 2.34
N ILE A 47 10.47 7.76 1.90
CA ILE A 47 10.16 8.86 0.99
C ILE A 47 9.76 10.15 1.75
N GLN A 48 9.50 10.10 3.05
CA GLN A 48 9.19 11.30 3.86
C GLN A 48 10.30 12.37 3.82
N ASP A 49 11.56 11.96 3.69
CA ASP A 49 12.70 12.88 3.57
C ASP A 49 12.74 13.65 2.23
N PHE A 50 11.87 13.32 1.26
CA PHE A 50 11.80 13.99 -0.04
C PHE A 50 11.54 15.50 0.05
N SER A 51 11.03 16.00 1.19
CA SER A 51 10.91 17.44 1.45
C SER A 51 12.24 18.21 1.25
N SER A 52 13.39 17.54 1.36
CA SER A 52 14.72 18.10 1.08
C SER A 52 14.96 18.42 -0.40
N ASN A 53 14.25 17.80 -1.35
CA ASN A 53 14.51 18.00 -2.78
C ASN A 53 14.01 19.35 -3.31
N LYS A 54 13.15 20.04 -2.56
CA LYS A 54 12.81 21.42 -2.84
C LYS A 54 14.06 22.32 -2.80
N SER A 55 15.00 22.08 -1.88
CA SER A 55 16.22 22.87 -1.79
C SER A 55 17.18 22.64 -2.96
N ILE A 56 17.16 21.44 -3.56
CA ILE A 56 17.97 21.13 -4.75
C ILE A 56 17.50 21.95 -5.96
N LEU A 57 16.18 22.02 -6.19
CA LEU A 57 15.63 22.85 -7.26
C LEU A 57 15.91 24.34 -7.01
N GLU A 58 15.74 24.83 -5.78
CA GLU A 58 16.05 26.22 -5.42
C GLU A 58 17.54 26.55 -5.65
N THR A 59 18.45 25.62 -5.32
CA THR A 59 19.89 25.78 -5.56
C THR A 59 20.20 25.84 -7.07
N ALA A 60 19.60 24.95 -7.86
CA ALA A 60 19.78 24.95 -9.32
C ALA A 60 19.24 26.24 -9.97
N GLN A 61 18.13 26.78 -9.46
CA GLN A 61 17.58 28.06 -9.92
C GLN A 61 18.53 29.22 -9.65
N ILE A 62 19.12 29.29 -8.46
CA ILE A 62 20.11 30.31 -8.10
C ILE A 62 21.37 30.16 -8.99
N ALA A 63 21.92 28.94 -9.10
CA ALA A 63 23.09 28.68 -9.92
C ALA A 63 22.88 29.04 -11.40
N TYR A 64 21.69 28.79 -11.95
CA TYR A 64 21.33 29.21 -13.31
C TYR A 64 21.31 30.74 -13.45
N GLN A 65 20.70 31.45 -12.50
CA GLN A 65 20.66 32.91 -12.50
C GLN A 65 22.06 33.53 -12.42
N GLU A 66 22.98 32.87 -11.71
CA GLU A 66 24.38 33.26 -11.59
C GLU A 66 25.25 32.79 -12.77
N SER A 67 24.65 32.20 -13.82
CA SER A 67 25.35 31.62 -14.98
C SER A 67 26.36 30.51 -14.62
N GLN A 68 26.21 29.89 -13.44
CA GLN A 68 27.00 28.75 -13.00
C GLN A 68 26.45 27.44 -13.55
N TYR A 69 25.12 27.35 -13.70
CA TYR A 69 24.44 26.25 -14.37
C TYR A 69 23.91 26.69 -15.74
N SER A 70 23.91 25.75 -16.68
CA SER A 70 23.20 25.84 -17.94
C SER A 70 21.70 25.64 -17.76
N LEU A 71 20.92 26.00 -18.80
CA LEU A 71 19.49 25.72 -18.83
C LEU A 71 19.20 24.21 -18.72
N LEU A 72 20.07 23.35 -19.27
CA LEU A 72 19.90 21.91 -19.21
C LEU A 72 19.97 21.41 -17.75
N GLU A 73 20.97 21.85 -16.98
CA GLU A 73 21.11 21.46 -15.57
C GLU A 73 19.93 21.94 -14.71
N LEU A 74 19.36 23.11 -15.02
CA LEU A 74 18.12 23.58 -14.38
C LEU A 74 16.92 22.69 -14.74
N LEU A 75 16.81 22.26 -16.00
CA LEU A 75 15.74 21.37 -16.44
C LEU A 75 15.85 19.98 -15.79
N ASP A 76 17.06 19.43 -15.69
CA ASP A 76 17.32 18.15 -15.02
C ASP A 76 16.92 18.21 -13.54
N ALA A 77 17.28 19.30 -12.84
CA ALA A 77 16.88 19.50 -11.45
C ALA A 77 15.35 19.66 -11.30
N THR A 78 14.70 20.32 -12.27
CA THR A 78 13.24 20.48 -12.30
C THR A 78 12.55 19.13 -12.52
N GLU A 79 13.03 18.32 -13.45
CA GLU A 79 12.49 16.98 -13.73
C GLU A 79 12.66 16.05 -12.52
N ALA A 80 13.83 16.05 -11.88
CA ALA A 80 14.07 15.28 -10.66
C ALA A 80 13.12 15.67 -9.53
N TYR A 81 12.88 16.97 -9.33
CA TYR A 81 11.93 17.47 -8.35
C TYR A 81 10.49 17.04 -8.64
N LEU A 82 10.05 17.15 -9.89
CA LEU A 82 8.70 16.75 -10.30
C LEU A 82 8.49 15.24 -10.16
N THR A 83 9.43 14.45 -10.67
CA THR A 83 9.41 12.98 -10.60
C THR A 83 9.28 12.52 -9.16
N GLY A 84 10.07 13.08 -8.26
CA GLY A 84 10.01 12.64 -6.88
C GLY A 84 8.81 13.21 -6.08
N GLN A 85 8.26 14.38 -6.45
CA GLN A 85 6.95 14.81 -5.93
C GLN A 85 5.85 13.84 -6.38
N THR A 86 5.86 13.40 -7.63
CA THR A 86 4.92 12.40 -8.13
C THR A 86 5.05 11.10 -7.35
N LEU A 87 6.28 10.62 -7.13
CA LEU A 87 6.53 9.43 -6.33
C LEU A 87 6.01 9.59 -4.89
N TYR A 88 6.30 10.71 -4.23
CA TYR A 88 5.83 11.03 -2.88
C TYR A 88 4.31 10.91 -2.76
N TYR A 89 3.55 11.58 -3.63
CA TYR A 89 2.09 11.51 -3.57
C TYR A 89 1.54 10.14 -3.97
N GLN A 90 2.21 9.46 -4.90
CA GLN A 90 1.81 8.11 -5.31
C GLN A 90 1.99 7.12 -4.16
N THR A 91 3.12 7.14 -3.45
CA THR A 91 3.37 6.28 -2.29
C THR A 91 2.36 6.54 -1.16
N ILE A 92 2.02 7.80 -0.86
CA ILE A 92 0.96 8.12 0.12
C ILE A 92 -0.38 7.52 -0.29
N LYS A 93 -0.74 7.66 -1.57
CA LYS A 93 -2.00 7.13 -2.10
C LYS A 93 -2.04 5.61 -1.97
N GLU A 94 -0.98 4.93 -2.39
CA GLU A 94 -0.87 3.46 -2.35
C GLU A 94 -0.92 2.95 -0.90
N TYR A 95 -0.18 3.58 0.02
CA TYR A 95 -0.22 3.22 1.43
C TYR A 95 -1.62 3.38 2.05
N ASN A 96 -2.31 4.51 1.78
CA ASN A 96 -3.68 4.72 2.27
C ASN A 96 -4.67 3.74 1.65
N GLN A 97 -4.49 3.38 0.38
CA GLN A 97 -5.32 2.36 -0.27
C GLN A 97 -5.13 0.99 0.40
N ALA A 98 -3.88 0.58 0.68
CA ALA A 98 -3.61 -0.68 1.36
C ALA A 98 -4.20 -0.70 2.79
N LEU A 99 -4.13 0.43 3.52
CA LEU A 99 -4.80 0.56 4.82
C LEU A 99 -6.32 0.36 4.73
N PHE A 100 -6.95 0.93 3.71
CA PHE A 100 -8.39 0.73 3.47
C PHE A 100 -8.72 -0.71 3.11
N GLU A 101 -7.92 -1.35 2.25
CA GLU A 101 -8.11 -2.75 1.87
C GLU A 101 -7.96 -3.69 3.07
N LEU A 102 -6.96 -3.44 3.93
CA LEU A 102 -6.77 -4.17 5.18
C LEU A 102 -8.00 -4.03 6.11
N ASP A 103 -8.59 -2.83 6.22
CA ASP A 103 -9.81 -2.64 7.00
C ASP A 103 -10.99 -3.43 6.43
N VAL A 104 -11.19 -3.40 5.11
CA VAL A 104 -12.25 -4.16 4.43
C VAL A 104 -12.11 -5.66 4.70
N VAL A 105 -10.92 -6.26 4.51
CA VAL A 105 -10.72 -7.70 4.71
C VAL A 105 -10.76 -8.10 6.19
N SER A 106 -10.49 -7.17 7.11
CA SER A 106 -10.64 -7.38 8.56
C SER A 106 -12.09 -7.24 9.06
N GLY A 107 -13.03 -6.90 8.16
CA GLY A 107 -14.44 -6.69 8.49
C GLY A 107 -14.74 -5.31 9.07
N GLY A 108 -13.99 -4.29 8.67
CA GLY A 108 -14.18 -2.89 9.06
C GLY A 108 -13.78 -2.58 10.50
N LYS A 109 -12.94 -3.41 11.12
CA LYS A 109 -12.65 -3.34 12.57
C LYS A 109 -11.45 -2.49 12.93
N LEU A 110 -10.64 -2.07 11.96
CA LEU A 110 -9.41 -1.32 12.22
C LEU A 110 -9.71 0.17 12.44
N PHE A 111 -10.72 0.70 11.77
CA PHE A 111 -11.10 2.12 11.88
C PHE A 111 -12.44 2.36 12.59
N SER A 112 -13.16 1.31 13.04
CA SER A 112 -14.48 1.43 13.67
C SER A 112 -14.49 1.81 15.16
N ASN A 113 -13.34 2.01 15.79
CA ASN A 113 -13.26 2.47 17.19
C ASN A 113 -13.18 4.00 17.23
N ASN A 114 -14.34 4.65 17.11
CA ASN A 114 -14.62 6.01 17.59
C ASN A 114 -15.98 6.02 18.28
#